data_AF-A0A818CMG1-F1
#
_entry.id   AF-A0A818CMG1-F1
#
_cell.length_a   1.000
_cell.length_b   1.000
_cell.length_c   1.000
_cell.angle_alpha   90.00
_cell.angle_beta   90.00
_cell.angle_gamma   90.00
#
_symmetry.space_group_name_H-M   'P 1'
#
loop_
_entity.id
_entity.type
_entity.pdbx_description
1 polymer ?
#
loop_
_entity_poly.entity_id
_entity_poly.type
_entity_poly.pdbx_seq_one_letter_code
_entity_poly.pdbx_strand_id
1 'polypeptide(L)'
;MSVHFEIQPLDRSLGYMFIYKFNGTPHLNSSKINIDGWSLFCPLNLTKDGIYKYFIDNRKISHHKFIVFGLRELNSTEIDDFYQNTLISSSPPIIDEPLNFTSDYRLLIYTSGCYYLDEYNNWQSDGLWVGALTDYYKTQCFSTHLTTFASSFQVLSFSIHKNEFTYSLNDKFDLKRHLTQFNQLELFTRHKFFSHEEYIFKQIDQLWV
;
A
#
# COMPACT_ATOMS: atom_id res chain seq x y z
N MET A 1 4.54 -11.30 -3.63
CA MET A 1 4.46 -10.30 -2.55
C MET A 1 3.51 -9.18 -2.96
N SER A 2 2.70 -8.68 -2.04
CA SER A 2 1.79 -7.53 -2.21
C SER A 2 2.26 -6.35 -1.36
N VAL A 3 1.73 -5.15 -1.60
CA VAL A 3 2.04 -3.92 -0.84
C VAL A 3 0.76 -3.32 -0.30
N HIS A 4 0.82 -2.86 0.96
CA HIS A 4 -0.28 -2.23 1.69
C HIS A 4 0.14 -0.86 2.16
N PHE A 5 -0.75 0.12 2.00
CA PHE A 5 -0.59 1.46 2.54
C PHE A 5 -1.73 1.72 3.51
N GLU A 6 -1.37 2.15 4.72
CA GLU A 6 -2.29 2.59 5.75
C GLU A 6 -1.97 4.04 6.11
N ILE A 7 -2.93 4.94 5.89
CA ILE A 7 -2.80 6.38 6.17
C ILE A 7 -3.79 6.73 7.28
N GLN A 8 -3.29 7.24 8.39
CA GLN A 8 -4.10 7.68 9.52
C GLN A 8 -3.95 9.20 9.66
N PRO A 9 -4.94 9.99 9.23
CA PRO A 9 -4.93 11.42 9.48
C PRO A 9 -5.10 11.73 10.97
N LEU A 10 -4.44 12.79 11.45
CA LEU A 10 -4.72 13.31 12.79
C LEU A 10 -6.04 14.10 12.82
N ASP A 11 -6.37 14.80 11.74
CA ASP A 11 -7.70 15.38 11.52
C ASP A 11 -8.54 14.48 10.60
N ARG A 12 -9.58 13.87 11.18
CA ARG A 12 -10.46 12.91 10.48
C ARG A 12 -11.39 13.55 9.44
N SER A 13 -11.44 14.89 9.37
CA SER A 13 -12.19 15.62 8.35
C SER A 13 -11.41 15.81 7.04
N LEU A 14 -10.13 15.46 7.02
CA LEU A 14 -9.28 15.60 5.84
C LEU A 14 -9.41 14.42 4.88
N GLY A 15 -9.36 14.74 3.59
CA GLY A 15 -9.23 13.77 2.51
C GLY A 15 -7.86 13.84 1.84
N TYR A 16 -7.50 12.78 1.12
CA TYR A 16 -6.23 12.70 0.41
C TYR A 16 -6.40 12.11 -0.98
N MET A 17 -5.55 12.55 -1.91
CA MET A 17 -5.31 11.91 -3.19
C MET A 17 -4.01 11.10 -3.10
N PHE A 18 -4.10 9.83 -3.47
CA PHE A 18 -2.97 8.91 -3.54
C PHE A 18 -2.73 8.51 -4.99
N ILE A 19 -1.49 8.56 -5.42
CA ILE A 19 -1.06 8.12 -6.76
C ILE A 19 0.21 7.29 -6.65
N TYR A 20 0.42 6.38 -7.58
CA TYR A 20 1.69 5.67 -7.69
C TYR A 20 2.06 5.33 -9.12
N LYS A 21 3.36 5.08 -9.29
CA LYS A 21 3.95 4.57 -10.51
C LYS A 21 5.02 3.53 -10.18
N PHE A 22 5.05 2.45 -10.95
CA PHE A 22 6.11 1.48 -10.89
C PHE A 22 7.29 1.90 -11.76
N ASN A 23 8.51 1.63 -11.29
CA ASN A 23 9.74 1.87 -12.02
C ASN A 23 9.94 3.32 -12.51
N GLY A 24 9.26 4.30 -11.92
CA GLY A 24 9.37 5.72 -12.26
C GLY A 24 8.53 6.60 -11.33
N THR A 25 8.65 7.92 -11.48
CA THR A 25 7.93 8.91 -10.68
C THR A 25 6.53 9.15 -11.25
N PRO A 26 5.47 9.14 -10.42
CA PRO A 26 4.14 9.54 -10.86
C PRO A 26 4.09 11.06 -11.12
N HIS A 27 3.58 11.47 -12.28
CA HIS A 27 3.37 12.89 -12.60
C HIS A 27 1.89 13.17 -12.87
N LEU A 28 1.34 14.16 -12.17
CA LEU A 28 -0.02 14.67 -12.39
C LEU A 28 -0.07 15.64 -13.57
N ASN A 29 0.44 15.24 -14.72
CA ASN A 29 0.18 15.99 -15.95
C ASN A 29 -1.14 15.54 -16.58
N SER A 30 -1.63 16.32 -17.54
CA SER A 30 -2.90 16.09 -18.23
C SER A 30 -3.05 14.74 -18.93
N SER A 31 -2.00 13.89 -18.93
CA SER A 31 -2.01 12.55 -19.52
C SER A 31 -1.95 11.44 -18.46
N LYS A 32 -2.85 10.46 -18.56
CA LYS A 32 -2.87 9.25 -17.70
C LYS A 32 -1.61 8.36 -17.82
N ILE A 33 -0.73 8.64 -18.78
CA ILE A 33 0.43 7.80 -19.11
C ILE A 33 1.44 7.75 -17.94
N ASN A 34 1.43 8.77 -17.09
CA ASN A 34 2.42 8.92 -16.03
C ASN A 34 1.96 8.43 -14.66
N ILE A 35 0.85 7.68 -14.57
CA ILE A 35 0.33 7.12 -13.32
C ILE A 35 -0.14 5.68 -13.58
N ASP A 36 0.31 4.73 -12.76
CA ASP A 36 -0.09 3.32 -12.90
C ASP A 36 -1.31 2.97 -12.05
N GLY A 37 -1.55 3.73 -10.98
CA GLY A 37 -2.80 3.70 -10.24
C GLY A 37 -2.96 4.86 -9.27
N TRP A 38 -4.19 5.06 -8.81
CA TRP A 38 -4.57 6.15 -7.92
C TRP A 38 -5.75 5.76 -7.04
N SER A 39 -6.00 6.56 -6.00
CA SER A 39 -7.17 6.47 -5.11
C SER A 39 -7.49 7.83 -4.52
N LEU A 40 -8.76 8.05 -4.22
CA LEU A 40 -9.21 9.18 -3.41
C LEU A 40 -9.67 8.64 -2.05
N PHE A 41 -9.17 9.27 -1.01
CA PHE A 41 -9.52 9.01 0.38
C PHE A 41 -10.38 10.16 0.87
N CYS A 42 -11.68 9.91 1.02
CA CYS A 42 -12.61 10.89 1.58
C CYS A 42 -12.88 10.56 3.06
N PRO A 43 -13.19 11.54 3.92
CA PRO A 43 -13.55 11.31 5.33
C PRO A 43 -14.62 10.22 5.56
N LEU A 44 -15.50 10.03 4.58
CA LEU A 44 -16.56 9.01 4.60
C LEU A 44 -16.05 7.58 4.38
N ASN A 45 -14.90 7.40 3.73
CA ASN A 45 -14.26 6.11 3.48
C ASN A 45 -13.29 5.70 4.62
N LEU A 46 -13.21 6.52 5.67
CA LEU A 46 -12.36 6.24 6.82
C LEU A 46 -12.86 4.97 7.51
N THR A 47 -11.97 4.03 7.78
CA THR A 47 -12.33 2.86 8.60
C THR A 47 -12.73 3.29 10.01
N LYS A 48 -13.38 2.39 10.76
CA LYS A 48 -13.75 2.67 12.16
C LYS A 48 -12.56 3.09 13.04
N ASP A 49 -11.37 2.61 12.70
CA ASP A 49 -10.11 2.91 13.40
C ASP A 49 -9.46 4.23 12.94
N GLY A 50 -10.09 4.93 11.99
CA GLY A 50 -9.60 6.20 11.48
C GLY A 50 -8.52 6.07 10.40
N ILE A 51 -8.48 4.95 9.69
CA ILE A 51 -7.40 4.61 8.75
C ILE A 51 -7.95 4.50 7.32
N TYR A 52 -7.26 5.11 6.37
CA TYR A 52 -7.40 4.83 4.94
C TYR A 52 -6.49 3.68 4.53
N LYS A 53 -7.02 2.77 3.71
CA LYS A 53 -6.28 1.59 3.25
C LYS A 53 -6.18 1.55 1.74
N TYR A 54 -5.00 1.23 1.23
CA TYR A 54 -4.78 0.91 -0.17
C TYR A 54 -3.99 -0.38 -0.32
N PHE A 55 -4.42 -1.22 -1.24
CA PHE A 55 -3.84 -2.54 -1.47
C PHE A 55 -3.43 -2.69 -2.93
N ILE A 56 -2.17 -3.07 -3.14
CA ILE A 56 -1.63 -3.44 -4.44
C ILE A 56 -1.34 -4.94 -4.42
N ASP A 57 -2.09 -5.68 -5.23
CA ASP A 57 -1.96 -7.13 -5.31
C ASP A 57 -0.61 -7.57 -5.91
N ASN A 58 -0.24 -8.82 -5.62
CA ASN A 58 1.04 -9.37 -6.05
C ASN A 58 1.14 -9.59 -7.57
N ARG A 59 0.03 -9.61 -8.31
CA ARG A 59 0.01 -9.76 -9.77
C ARG A 59 0.35 -8.45 -10.46
N LYS A 60 -0.02 -7.32 -9.86
CA LYS A 60 0.39 -5.98 -10.31
C LYS A 60 1.86 -5.70 -10.05
N ILE A 61 2.48 -6.38 -9.08
CA ILE A 61 3.85 -6.10 -8.62
C ILE A 61 4.91 -6.97 -9.30
N SER A 62 4.55 -8.16 -9.80
CA SER A 62 5.49 -9.25 -10.16
C SER A 62 6.59 -8.91 -11.17
N HIS A 63 6.45 -7.81 -11.92
CA HIS A 63 7.40 -7.39 -12.97
C HIS A 63 8.05 -6.02 -12.69
N HIS A 64 7.89 -5.50 -11.47
CA HIS A 64 8.38 -4.17 -11.10
C HIS A 64 9.44 -4.25 -10.02
N LYS A 65 10.43 -3.37 -10.12
CA LYS A 65 11.60 -3.32 -9.23
C LYS A 65 11.39 -2.38 -8.06
N PHE A 66 10.63 -1.31 -8.26
CA PHE A 66 10.29 -0.34 -7.23
C PHE A 66 8.94 0.32 -7.52
N ILE A 67 8.37 0.90 -6.48
CA ILE A 67 7.18 1.75 -6.55
C ILE A 67 7.53 3.13 -5.99
N VAL A 68 7.08 4.17 -6.69
CA VAL A 68 7.09 5.55 -6.20
C VAL A 68 5.65 5.98 -6.04
N PHE A 69 5.31 6.55 -4.88
CA PHE A 69 3.97 7.06 -4.62
C PHE A 69 3.99 8.50 -4.14
N GLY A 70 2.89 9.19 -4.39
CA GLY A 70 2.60 10.53 -3.93
C GLY A 70 1.30 10.56 -3.13
N LEU A 71 1.26 11.42 -2.11
CA LEU A 71 0.08 11.68 -1.30
C LEU A 71 -0.13 13.18 -1.25
N ARG A 72 -1.34 13.66 -1.51
CA ARG A 72 -1.70 15.08 -1.43
C ARG A 72 -2.98 15.24 -0.61
N GLU A 73 -3.03 16.23 0.27
CA GLU A 73 -4.25 16.60 0.99
C GLU A 73 -5.25 17.32 0.06
N LEU A 74 -6.54 17.02 0.22
CA LEU A 74 -7.62 17.62 -0.54
C LEU A 74 -8.26 18.76 0.25
N ASN A 75 -8.61 19.85 -0.43
CA ASN A 75 -9.42 20.92 0.16
C ASN A 75 -10.91 20.53 0.23
N SER A 76 -11.70 21.29 0.97
CA SER A 76 -13.13 20.99 1.18
C SER A 76 -13.93 20.94 -0.12
N THR A 77 -13.64 21.84 -1.07
CA THR A 77 -14.32 21.88 -2.37
C THR A 77 -13.98 20.65 -3.22
N GLU A 78 -12.72 20.23 -3.21
CA GLU A 78 -12.26 19.01 -3.88
C GLU A 78 -12.89 17.76 -3.27
N ILE A 79 -13.02 17.70 -1.94
CA ILE A 79 -13.71 16.59 -1.25
C ILE A 79 -15.17 16.51 -1.72
N ASP A 80 -15.88 17.64 -1.75
CA ASP A 80 -17.28 17.70 -2.16
C ASP A 80 -17.46 17.34 -3.65
N ASP A 81 -16.63 17.92 -4.52
CA ASP A 81 -16.65 17.69 -5.96
C ASP A 81 -16.35 16.23 -6.30
N PHE A 82 -15.33 15.64 -5.67
CA PHE A 82 -14.98 14.24 -5.94
C PHE A 82 -15.94 13.25 -5.33
N TYR A 83 -16.57 13.56 -4.20
CA TYR A 83 -17.60 12.71 -3.62
C TYR A 83 -18.85 12.62 -4.51
N GLN A 84 -19.28 13.74 -5.10
CA GLN A 84 -20.44 13.74 -6.00
C GLN A 84 -20.12 13.11 -7.37
N ASN A 85 -18.89 13.31 -7.87
CA ASN A 85 -18.49 12.87 -9.22
C ASN A 85 -17.83 11.48 -9.30
N THR A 86 -17.51 10.83 -8.16
CA THR A 86 -16.88 9.50 -8.13
C THR A 86 -17.75 8.40 -8.73
N LEU A 87 -19.03 8.66 -9.01
CA LEU A 87 -19.88 7.74 -9.76
C LEU A 87 -19.56 7.72 -11.28
N ILE A 88 -18.74 8.65 -11.81
CA ILE A 88 -18.66 8.89 -13.27
C ILE A 88 -17.22 8.97 -13.84
N SER A 89 -16.19 9.34 -13.06
CA SER A 89 -14.86 9.58 -13.64
C SER A 89 -13.93 8.35 -13.61
N SER A 90 -13.47 7.93 -14.78
CA SER A 90 -12.39 6.94 -14.97
C SER A 90 -10.97 7.54 -14.88
N SER A 91 -10.85 8.82 -14.55
CA SER A 91 -9.60 9.58 -14.48
C SER A 91 -9.36 10.14 -13.08
N PRO A 92 -8.09 10.17 -12.62
CA PRO A 92 -7.74 10.97 -11.46
C PRO A 92 -8.04 12.44 -11.78
N PRO A 93 -8.47 13.23 -10.78
CA PRO A 93 -8.57 14.66 -10.97
C PRO A 93 -7.18 15.24 -11.25
N ILE A 94 -7.06 15.97 -12.37
CA ILE A 94 -5.82 16.64 -12.76
C ILE A 94 -5.84 18.00 -12.08
N ILE A 95 -5.40 18.05 -10.82
CA ILE A 95 -5.15 19.30 -10.10
C ILE A 95 -3.67 19.30 -9.76
N ASP A 96 -2.92 20.08 -10.52
CA ASP A 96 -1.46 20.20 -10.43
C ASP A 96 -1.09 21.51 -9.71
N GLU A 97 -1.68 21.71 -8.53
CA GLU A 97 -1.43 22.87 -7.69
C GLU A 97 -0.77 22.43 -6.37
N PRO A 98 0.35 23.06 -5.98
CA PRO A 98 1.05 22.73 -4.75
C PRO A 98 0.17 23.09 -3.55
N LEU A 99 -0.02 22.11 -2.65
CA LEU A 99 -0.80 22.29 -1.43
C LEU A 99 0.04 21.87 -0.22
N ASN A 100 0.08 22.75 0.78
CA ASN A 100 0.68 22.44 2.07
C ASN A 100 -0.33 21.66 2.91
N PHE A 101 0.12 20.55 3.49
CA PHE A 101 -0.69 19.80 4.45
C PHE A 101 -1.08 20.69 5.62
N THR A 102 -2.36 20.68 5.96
CA THR A 102 -2.87 21.46 7.10
C THR A 102 -2.77 20.69 8.40
N SER A 103 -2.64 19.36 8.34
CA SER A 103 -2.46 18.48 9.49
C SER A 103 -1.40 17.42 9.24
N ASP A 104 -0.78 16.96 10.33
CA ASP A 104 0.06 15.77 10.34
C ASP A 104 -0.78 14.51 10.04
N TYR A 105 -0.10 13.46 9.60
CA TYR A 105 -0.66 12.12 9.41
C TYR A 105 0.38 11.04 9.76
N ARG A 106 -0.10 9.83 10.05
CA ARG A 106 0.75 8.63 10.14
C ARG A 106 0.60 7.81 8.88
N LEU A 107 1.72 7.29 8.40
CA LEU A 107 1.75 6.42 7.24
C LEU A 107 2.50 5.15 7.60
N LEU A 108 1.84 4.03 7.39
CA LEU A 108 2.37 2.68 7.57
C LEU A 108 2.33 1.97 6.22
N ILE A 109 3.48 1.47 5.79
CA ILE A 109 3.61 0.69 4.56
C ILE A 109 4.19 -0.66 4.94
N TYR A 110 3.54 -1.72 4.49
CA TYR A 110 4.02 -3.08 4.71
C TYR A 110 3.80 -3.94 3.48
N THR A 111 4.62 -4.98 3.36
CA THR A 111 4.40 -6.04 2.38
C THR A 111 3.89 -7.29 3.05
N SER A 112 3.15 -8.08 2.28
CA SER A 112 2.83 -9.44 2.66
C SER A 112 3.01 -10.43 1.52
N GLY A 113 3.31 -11.66 1.88
CA GLY A 113 3.57 -12.75 0.95
C GLY A 113 2.87 -14.02 1.38
N CYS A 114 2.51 -14.84 0.39
CA CYS A 114 2.02 -16.19 0.59
C CYS A 114 3.01 -17.13 -0.07
N TYR A 115 3.35 -18.21 0.62
CA TYR A 115 4.29 -19.22 0.14
C TYR A 115 3.75 -20.62 0.41
N TYR A 116 4.17 -21.56 -0.42
CA TYR A 116 3.90 -22.97 -0.23
C TYR A 116 5.22 -23.75 -0.26
N LEU A 117 5.27 -24.88 0.43
CA LEU A 117 6.43 -25.77 0.40
C LEU A 117 6.28 -26.77 -0.75
N ASP A 118 7.22 -26.75 -1.70
CA ASP A 118 7.24 -27.68 -2.82
C ASP A 118 7.82 -29.06 -2.43
N GLU A 119 7.75 -30.01 -3.37
CA GLU A 119 8.25 -31.39 -3.18
C GLU A 119 9.77 -31.46 -2.94
N TYR A 120 10.50 -30.39 -3.27
CA TYR A 120 11.94 -30.26 -3.07
C TYR A 120 12.28 -29.50 -1.78
N ASN A 121 11.30 -29.26 -0.90
CA ASN A 121 11.41 -28.47 0.33
C ASN A 121 11.85 -27.01 0.12
N ASN A 122 11.49 -26.42 -1.02
CA ASN A 122 11.69 -25.00 -1.27
C ASN A 122 10.38 -24.23 -1.11
N TRP A 123 10.49 -23.02 -0.58
CA TRP A 123 9.37 -22.09 -0.49
C TRP A 123 9.13 -21.41 -1.82
N GLN A 124 7.94 -21.64 -2.38
CA GLN A 124 7.52 -21.12 -3.67
C GLN A 124 6.33 -20.18 -3.50
N SER A 125 6.11 -19.31 -4.48
CA SER A 125 5.02 -18.31 -4.48
C SER A 125 4.13 -18.35 -5.72
N ASP A 126 4.40 -19.24 -6.67
CA ASP A 126 3.52 -19.45 -7.82
C ASP A 126 2.18 -20.04 -7.38
N GLY A 127 1.13 -19.80 -8.17
CA GLY A 127 -0.24 -20.22 -7.85
C GLY A 127 -0.84 -19.59 -6.57
N LEU A 128 -0.12 -18.66 -5.92
CA LEU A 128 -0.54 -17.99 -4.71
C LEU A 128 -0.81 -16.50 -4.94
N TRP A 129 -1.85 -15.98 -4.31
CA TRP A 129 -2.10 -14.54 -4.27
C TRP A 129 -2.60 -14.07 -2.92
N VAL A 130 -2.25 -12.83 -2.60
CA VAL A 130 -2.67 -12.16 -1.37
C VAL A 130 -4.05 -11.53 -1.60
N GLY A 131 -4.95 -11.69 -0.64
CA GLY A 131 -6.28 -11.12 -0.65
C GLY A 131 -6.34 -9.71 -0.05
N ALA A 132 -7.34 -8.94 -0.47
CA ALA A 132 -7.59 -7.57 -0.02
C ALA A 132 -8.07 -7.47 1.44
N LEU A 133 -8.45 -8.58 2.09
CA LEU A 133 -8.79 -8.60 3.52
C LEU A 133 -7.55 -8.75 4.43
N THR A 134 -6.36 -8.70 3.84
CA THR A 134 -5.10 -8.61 4.58
C THR A 134 -5.03 -7.29 5.31
N ASP A 135 -4.57 -7.34 6.56
CA ASP A 135 -4.31 -6.18 7.39
C ASP A 135 -3.00 -6.37 8.17
N TYR A 136 -2.68 -5.40 9.02
CA TYR A 136 -1.50 -5.43 9.88
C TYR A 136 -1.38 -6.70 10.76
N TYR A 137 -2.49 -7.39 11.06
CA TYR A 137 -2.55 -8.52 11.98
C TYR A 137 -2.67 -9.88 11.29
N LYS A 138 -3.12 -9.93 10.03
CA LYS A 138 -3.37 -11.17 9.29
C LYS A 138 -3.17 -11.00 7.80
N THR A 139 -2.64 -12.04 7.16
CA THR A 139 -2.55 -12.13 5.69
C THR A 139 -3.59 -13.11 5.17
N GLN A 140 -4.41 -12.67 4.21
CA GLN A 140 -5.32 -13.56 3.48
C GLN A 140 -4.57 -14.17 2.30
N CYS A 141 -4.46 -15.50 2.26
CA CYS A 141 -3.81 -16.23 1.17
C CYS A 141 -4.83 -17.07 0.39
N PHE A 142 -4.75 -17.00 -0.93
CA PHE A 142 -5.44 -17.90 -1.84
C PHE A 142 -4.41 -18.77 -2.56
N SER A 143 -4.76 -20.03 -2.80
CA SER A 143 -3.85 -21.04 -3.34
C SER A 143 -4.54 -21.99 -4.31
N THR A 144 -3.82 -22.37 -5.36
CA THR A 144 -4.14 -23.51 -6.23
C THR A 144 -3.44 -24.80 -5.83
N HIS A 145 -2.51 -24.75 -4.88
CA HIS A 145 -1.77 -25.91 -4.37
C HIS A 145 -2.45 -26.50 -3.13
N LEU A 146 -2.24 -27.79 -2.88
CA LEU A 146 -2.71 -28.50 -1.68
C LEU A 146 -1.51 -29.05 -0.90
N THR A 147 -0.81 -28.17 -0.17
CA THR A 147 0.45 -28.49 0.53
C THR A 147 0.56 -27.67 1.82
N THR A 148 1.74 -27.62 2.43
CA THR A 148 2.08 -26.76 3.57
C THR A 148 2.22 -25.30 3.12
N PHE A 149 1.67 -24.38 3.91
CA PHE A 149 1.70 -22.96 3.61
C PHE A 149 2.47 -22.16 4.65
N ALA A 150 2.94 -21.01 4.22
CA ALA A 150 3.49 -19.98 5.09
C ALA A 150 3.12 -18.59 4.55
N SER A 151 3.15 -17.60 5.43
CA SER A 151 3.05 -16.19 5.05
C SER A 151 4.28 -15.42 5.50
N SER A 152 4.56 -14.32 4.80
CA SER A 152 5.53 -13.32 5.23
C SER A 152 4.83 -11.98 5.45
N PHE A 153 5.37 -11.20 6.38
CA PHE A 153 4.95 -9.84 6.66
C PHE A 153 6.20 -9.01 6.93
N GLN A 154 6.29 -7.82 6.33
CA GLN A 154 7.43 -6.93 6.54
C GLN A 154 6.94 -5.48 6.57
N VAL A 155 7.21 -4.78 7.67
CA VAL A 155 7.08 -3.32 7.75
C VAL A 155 8.24 -2.70 6.99
N LEU A 156 7.95 -1.74 6.12
CA LEU A 156 8.94 -1.15 5.23
C LEU A 156 9.52 0.12 5.83
N SER A 157 10.84 0.16 5.91
CA SER A 157 11.58 1.43 6.04
C SER A 157 11.68 2.06 4.65
N PHE A 158 11.31 3.32 4.49
CA PHE A 158 11.41 4.05 3.21
C PHE A 158 12.52 5.10 3.28
N SER A 159 13.04 5.46 2.11
CA SER A 159 13.88 6.65 1.96
C SER A 159 13.05 7.78 1.38
N ILE A 160 13.10 8.95 2.02
CA ILE A 160 12.52 10.18 1.50
C ILE A 160 13.63 10.90 0.73
N HIS A 161 13.44 11.13 -0.56
CA HIS A 161 14.31 12.02 -1.30
C HIS A 161 13.48 13.11 -1.98
N LYS A 162 13.71 14.36 -1.58
CA LYS A 162 13.03 15.55 -2.10
C LYS A 162 11.48 15.49 -2.05
N ASN A 163 10.87 14.68 -1.16
CA ASN A 163 9.41 14.47 -1.02
C ASN A 163 8.82 13.38 -1.96
N GLU A 164 9.67 12.63 -2.65
CA GLU A 164 9.31 11.35 -3.27
C GLU A 164 9.57 10.20 -2.28
N PHE A 165 8.60 9.31 -2.16
CA PHE A 165 8.75 8.06 -1.42
C PHE A 165 9.05 6.93 -2.39
N THR A 166 10.28 6.41 -2.36
CA THR A 166 10.71 5.29 -3.21
C THR A 166 10.86 4.03 -2.39
N TYR A 167 10.29 2.92 -2.86
CA TYR A 167 10.44 1.60 -2.24
C TYR A 167 10.98 0.55 -3.22
N SER A 168 12.05 -0.14 -2.83
CA SER A 168 12.62 -1.27 -3.55
C SER A 168 11.78 -2.55 -3.34
N LEU A 169 11.14 -3.03 -4.40
CA LEU A 169 10.41 -4.31 -4.40
C LEU A 169 11.36 -5.53 -4.48
N ASN A 170 12.66 -5.28 -4.73
CA ASN A 170 13.69 -6.31 -4.93
C ASN A 170 14.47 -6.65 -3.67
N ASP A 171 14.14 -6.07 -2.51
CA ASP A 171 14.83 -6.40 -1.27
C ASP A 171 14.64 -7.88 -0.96
N LYS A 172 15.71 -8.62 -1.24
CA LYS A 172 15.74 -10.08 -1.26
C LYS A 172 15.62 -10.57 0.18
N PHE A 173 14.40 -10.80 0.60
CA PHE A 173 14.08 -11.28 1.93
C PHE A 173 14.59 -12.72 2.09
N ASP A 174 15.41 -12.96 3.11
CA ASP A 174 15.84 -14.31 3.47
C ASP A 174 14.65 -15.05 4.09
N LEU A 175 13.87 -15.70 3.21
CA LEU A 175 12.71 -16.53 3.52
C LEU A 175 12.96 -17.49 4.69
N LYS A 176 14.19 -17.98 4.89
CA LYS A 176 14.50 -18.91 5.98
C LYS A 176 14.36 -18.32 7.38
N ARG A 177 14.42 -17.00 7.54
CA ARG A 177 14.44 -16.35 8.86
C ARG A 177 13.06 -15.94 9.36
N HIS A 178 12.09 -15.75 8.47
CA HIS A 178 10.86 -14.97 8.75
C HIS A 178 9.57 -15.63 8.20
N LEU A 179 9.59 -16.92 7.87
CA LEU A 179 8.39 -17.69 7.52
C LEU A 179 7.75 -18.31 8.75
N THR A 180 6.42 -18.22 8.83
CA THR A 180 5.62 -18.97 9.82
C THR A 180 4.95 -20.14 9.11
N GLN A 181 5.29 -21.37 9.47
CA GLN A 181 4.78 -22.60 8.86
C GLN A 181 3.42 -23.00 9.44
N PHE A 182 2.47 -23.41 8.58
CA PHE A 182 1.13 -23.83 8.99
C PHE A 182 0.70 -25.14 8.32
N ASN A 183 0.01 -26.02 9.07
CA ASN A 183 -0.66 -27.21 8.55
C ASN A 183 -2.15 -26.93 8.33
N GLN A 184 -2.73 -27.57 7.30
CA GLN A 184 -4.13 -27.38 6.89
C GLN A 184 -5.12 -27.76 8.00
N LEU A 185 -5.66 -26.76 8.67
CA LEU A 185 -7.07 -26.50 9.00
C LEU A 185 -7.05 -25.31 9.97
N GLU A 186 -7.84 -24.27 9.69
CA GLU A 186 -7.83 -22.92 10.30
C GLU A 186 -6.88 -21.89 9.66
N LEU A 187 -7.35 -21.29 8.56
CA LEU A 187 -6.79 -20.07 7.96
C LEU A 187 -7.20 -18.82 8.78
N PHE A 188 -6.83 -18.76 10.06
CA PHE A 188 -6.83 -17.52 10.85
C PHE A 188 -5.80 -17.62 11.98
N THR A 189 -4.59 -17.11 11.76
CA THR A 189 -3.60 -16.97 12.83
C THR A 189 -3.07 -15.53 12.89
N ARG A 190 -3.34 -14.89 14.04
CA ARG A 190 -2.71 -13.64 14.49
C ARG A 190 -1.33 -13.98 15.04
N HIS A 191 -0.26 -13.51 14.42
CA HIS A 191 1.02 -13.39 15.12
C HIS A 191 1.78 -12.12 14.73
N LYS A 192 2.35 -11.50 15.77
CA LYS A 192 2.90 -10.15 15.80
C LYS A 192 4.43 -10.27 15.76
N PHE A 193 5.04 -9.99 14.61
CA PHE A 193 6.49 -9.81 14.51
C PHE A 193 6.79 -8.32 14.66
N PHE A 194 7.54 -7.95 15.70
CA PHE A 194 7.87 -6.56 16.00
C PHE A 194 9.13 -6.11 15.25
N SER A 195 8.96 -5.19 14.31
CA SER A 195 9.85 -4.05 14.09
C SER A 195 8.95 -2.83 13.88
N HIS A 196 8.64 -2.13 14.98
CA HIS A 196 7.67 -1.02 14.97
C HIS A 196 8.39 0.26 14.54
N GLU A 197 8.43 0.53 13.24
CA GLU A 197 8.76 1.86 12.72
C GLU A 197 7.47 2.54 12.27
N GLU A 198 6.82 3.22 13.21
CA GLU A 198 5.75 4.18 12.89
C GLU A 198 6.40 5.54 12.59
N TYR A 199 6.17 6.07 11.40
CA TYR A 199 6.63 7.39 11.02
C TYR A 199 5.49 8.39 11.16
N ILE A 200 5.67 9.33 12.09
CA ILE A 200 4.83 10.53 12.17
C ILE A 200 5.46 11.55 11.23
N PHE A 201 4.75 11.89 10.16
CA PHE A 201 5.21 12.90 9.23
C PHE A 201 4.65 14.25 9.65
N LYS A 202 5.57 15.16 9.97
CA LYS A 202 5.28 16.58 10.08
C LYS A 202 5.59 17.25 8.77
N GLN A 203 4.61 17.99 8.27
CA GLN A 203 4.73 19.01 7.21
C GLN A 203 5.92 18.78 6.26
N ILE A 204 5.72 17.90 5.29
CA ILE A 204 6.64 17.74 4.16
C ILE A 204 6.35 18.90 3.22
N ASP A 205 7.16 19.95 3.29
CA ASP A 205 6.99 21.13 2.44
C ASP A 205 7.14 20.73 0.96
N GLN A 206 6.05 20.90 0.20
CA GLN A 206 5.90 20.83 -1.27
C GLN A 206 5.95 19.43 -1.93
N LEU A 207 4.80 18.88 -2.31
CA LEU A 207 4.72 17.85 -3.36
C LEU A 207 4.77 18.48 -4.76
N TRP A 208 6.02 18.56 -5.27
CA TRP A 208 6.55 18.46 -6.64
C TRP A 208 6.05 19.26 -7.86
N VAL A 209 7.02 19.42 -8.77
CA VAL A 209 7.22 20.37 -9.90
C VAL A 209 6.38 20.08 -11.14
#